data_AF-A0A1F5EF68-F1
#
_entry.id   AF-A0A1F5EF68-F1
#
_cell.length_a   1.000
_cell.length_b   1.000
_cell.length_c   1.000
_cell.angle_alpha   90.00
_cell.angle_beta   90.00
_cell.angle_gamma   90.00
#
_symmetry.space_group_name_H-M   'P 1'
#
loop_
_entity.id
_entity.type
_entity.pdbx_description
1 polymer ?
#
loop_
_entity_poly.entity_id
_entity_poly.type
_entity_poly.pdbx_seq_one_letter_code
_entity_poly.pdbx_strand_id
1 'polypeptide(L)' 'MVKTVLGKKIYFSSPEDLILSKLLWYQESKFSRQVEDVESIIRISGRILDKKYLHKWAKKIKVEEILNESLEE' A
#
# COMPACT_ATOMS: atom_id res chain seq x y z
N MET A 1 -11.35 1.60 -6.90
CA MET A 1 -12.75 1.23 -6.61
C MET A 1 -13.65 2.46 -6.73
N VAL A 2 -14.83 2.37 -7.36
CA VAL A 2 -15.79 3.48 -7.37
C VAL A 2 -16.85 3.28 -6.29
N LYS A 3 -17.09 4.28 -5.45
CA LYS A 3 -18.17 4.28 -4.46
C LYS A 3 -18.99 5.55 -4.57
N THR A 4 -20.29 5.46 -4.33
CA THR A 4 -21.15 6.64 -4.22
C THR A 4 -21.11 7.13 -2.78
N VAL A 5 -20.64 8.36 -2.58
CA VAL A 5 -20.60 9.04 -1.27
C VAL A 5 -21.32 10.37 -1.44
N LEU A 6 -22.31 10.63 -0.59
CA LEU A 6 -23.15 11.85 -0.65
C LEU A 6 -23.74 12.11 -2.06
N GLY A 7 -24.20 11.04 -2.73
CA GLY A 7 -24.79 11.13 -4.08
C GLY A 7 -23.78 11.35 -5.22
N LYS A 8 -22.47 11.42 -4.94
CA LYS A 8 -21.41 11.58 -5.95
C LYS A 8 -20.58 10.31 -6.08
N LYS A 9 -20.21 9.95 -7.32
CA LYS A 9 -19.25 8.86 -7.57
C LYS A 9 -17.84 9.35 -7.24
N ILE A 10 -17.19 8.70 -6.27
CA ILE A 10 -15.81 8.96 -5.87
C ILE A 10 -14.95 7.75 -6.24
N TYR A 11 -13.77 8.03 -6.77
CA TYR A 11 -12.75 7.03 -7.07
C TYR A 11 -11.81 6.90 -5.87
N PHE A 12 -11.80 5.71 -5.27
CA PHE A 12 -10.88 5.35 -4.20
C PHE A 12 -9.72 4.54 -4.77
N SER A 13 -8.50 4.91 -4.38
CA SER A 13 -7.32 4.07 -4.56
C SER A 13 -7.52 2.73 -3.86
N SER A 14 -7.00 1.66 -4.46
CA SER A 14 -7.00 0.37 -3.80
C SER A 14 -6.07 0.42 -2.56
N PRO A 15 -6.32 -0.37 -1.52
CA PRO A 15 -5.37 -0.51 -0.41
C PRO A 15 -3.95 -0.87 -0.89
N GLU A 16 -3.85 -1.65 -1.96
CA GLU A 16 -2.62 -2.05 -2.60
C GLU A 16 -1.87 -0.85 -3.20
N ASP A 17 -2.56 0.00 -3.97
CA ASP A 17 -1.96 1.20 -4.55
C ASP A 17 -1.53 2.20 -3.46
N LEU A 18 -2.27 2.25 -2.35
CA LEU A 18 -1.93 3.10 -1.20
C LEU A 18 -0.66 2.60 -0.50
N ILE A 19 -0.53 1.29 -0.28
CA ILE A 19 0.69 0.66 0.25
C ILE A 19 1.88 0.99 -0.67
N LEU A 20 1.76 0.73 -1.96
CA LEU A 20 2.83 0.97 -2.94
C LEU A 20 3.26 2.44 -2.97
N SER A 21 2.30 3.37 -2.90
CA SER A 21 2.60 4.80 -2.89
C SER A 21 3.37 5.23 -1.64
N LYS A 22 3.00 4.69 -0.47
CA LYS A 22 3.69 4.96 0.79
C LYS A 22 5.09 4.38 0.83
N LEU A 23 5.28 3.17 0.32
CA LEU A 23 6.59 2.54 0.19
C LEU A 23 7.52 3.32 -0.75
N LEU A 24 6.98 3.81 -1.87
CA LEU A 24 7.74 4.65 -2.80
C LEU A 24 8.18 5.96 -2.13
N TRP A 25 7.29 6.62 -1.38
CA TRP A 25 7.63 7.81 -0.62
C TRP A 25 8.65 7.53 0.49
N TYR A 26 8.56 6.38 1.15
CA TYR A 26 9.57 5.95 2.12
C TYR A 26 10.93 5.79 1.46
N GLN A 27 11.01 5.17 0.27
CA GLN A 27 12.25 5.01 -0.47
C GLN A 27 12.92 6.35 -0.80
N GLU A 28 12.14 7.40 -1.13
CA GLU A 28 12.68 8.72 -1.45
C GLU A 28 13.01 9.56 -0.21
N SER A 29 12.20 9.49 0.83
CA SER A 29 12.28 10.40 1.99
C SER A 29 12.92 9.80 3.24
N LYS A 30 12.99 8.46 3.34
CA LYS A 30 13.47 7.66 4.48
C LYS A 30 12.78 7.92 5.82
N PHE A 31 11.57 8.52 5.83
CA PHE A 31 10.82 8.74 7.06
C PHE A 31 10.13 7.46 7.56
N SER A 32 10.62 6.91 8.67
CA SER A 32 10.11 5.66 9.30
C SER A 32 8.59 5.64 9.52
N ARG A 33 7.96 6.79 9.76
CA ARG A 33 6.50 6.91 9.94
C ARG A 33 5.68 6.38 8.76
N GLN A 34 6.24 6.35 7.55
CA GLN A 34 5.53 5.80 6.39
C GLN A 34 5.41 4.27 6.44
N VAL A 35 6.35 3.58 7.11
CA VAL A 35 6.33 2.12 7.25
C VAL A 35 5.25 1.70 8.26
N GLU A 36 5.14 2.41 9.39
CA GLU A 36 4.06 2.22 10.39
C GLU A 36 2.65 2.37 9.77
N ASP A 37 2.50 3.31 8.82
CA ASP A 37 1.25 3.48 8.09
C ASP A 37 0.97 2.29 7.15
N VAL A 38 2.00 1.77 6.49
CA VAL A 38 1.88 0.59 5.61
C VAL A 38 1.49 -0.65 6.42
N GLU A 39 2.14 -0.89 7.55
CA GLU A 39 1.80 -1.97 8.48
C GLU A 39 0.35 -1.86 8.99
N SER A 40 -0.09 -0.65 9.31
CA SER A 40 -1.47 -0.40 9.74
C SER A 40 -2.48 -0.75 8.65
N ILE A 41 -2.19 -0.39 7.38
CA ILE A 41 -3.04 -0.73 6.23
C ILE A 41 -3.04 -2.24 6.00
N ILE A 42 -1.88 -2.89 6.08
CA ILE A 42 -1.75 -4.36 5.95
C ILE A 42 -2.54 -5.06 7.05
N ARG A 43 -2.48 -4.59 8.30
CA ARG A 43 -3.23 -5.17 9.42
C ARG A 43 -4.74 -5.09 9.23
N ILE A 44 -5.25 -3.96 8.72
CA ILE A 44 -6.68 -3.74 8.51
C ILE A 44 -7.19 -4.46 7.24
N SER A 45 -6.41 -4.42 6.16
CA SER A 45 -6.85 -4.86 4.83
C SER A 45 -6.26 -6.21 4.42
N GLY A 46 -5.38 -6.82 5.22
CA GLY A 46 -4.53 -7.95 4.81
C GLY A 46 -5.26 -9.17 4.27
N ARG A 47 -6.51 -9.41 4.69
CA ARG A 47 -7.35 -10.51 4.19
C ARG A 47 -7.88 -10.28 2.77
N ILE A 48 -7.97 -9.02 2.34
CA ILE A 48 -8.50 -8.63 1.04
C ILE A 48 -7.40 -8.13 0.08
N LEU A 49 -6.15 -8.02 0.55
CA LEU A 49 -5.03 -7.57 -0.27
C LEU A 49 -4.67 -8.59 -1.35
N ASP A 50 -4.57 -8.12 -2.59
CA ASP A 50 -3.94 -8.87 -3.68
C ASP A 50 -2.41 -8.83 -3.53
N LYS A 51 -1.88 -9.83 -2.81
CA LYS A 51 -0.42 -9.99 -2.63
C LYS A 51 0.32 -10.16 -3.97
N LYS A 52 -0.29 -10.79 -4.98
CA LYS A 52 0.36 -10.96 -6.29
C LYS A 52 0.50 -9.62 -7.00
N TYR A 53 -0.52 -8.76 -6.92
CA TYR A 53 -0.46 -7.40 -7.43
C TYR A 53 0.61 -6.57 -6.71
N LEU A 54 0.62 -6.63 -5.37
CA LEU A 54 1.60 -5.93 -4.53
C LEU A 54 3.04 -6.30 -4.89
N HIS A 55 3.41 -7.58 -4.88
CA HIS A 55 4.78 -7.99 -5.23
C HIS A 55 5.15 -7.62 -6.67
N LYS A 56 4.22 -7.80 -7.63
CA LYS A 56 4.46 -7.45 -9.04
C LYS A 56 4.83 -5.98 -9.21
N TRP A 57 4.13 -5.07 -8.52
CA TRP A 57 4.38 -3.65 -8.62
C TRP A 57 5.51 -3.17 -7.73
N ALA A 58 5.64 -3.72 -6.53
CA ALA A 58 6.75 -3.43 -5.63
C ALA A 58 8.09 -3.71 -6.30
N LYS A 59 8.19 -4.83 -7.04
CA LYS A 59 9.36 -5.18 -7.86
C LYS A 59 9.64 -4.15 -8.96
N LYS A 60 8.60 -3.66 -9.64
CA LYS A 60 8.74 -2.67 -10.72
C LYS A 60 9.24 -1.33 -10.22
N ILE A 61 8.77 -0.89 -9.05
CA ILE A 61 9.16 0.40 -8.46
C ILE A 61 10.31 0.28 -7.46
N LYS A 62 10.90 -0.93 -7.32
CA LYS A 62 12.06 -1.25 -6.48
C LYS A 62 11.85 -1.06 -4.96
N VAL A 63 10.63 -1.27 -4.49
CA VAL A 63 10.27 -1.26 -3.05
C VAL A 63 9.96 -2.66 -2.50
N GLU A 64 10.26 -3.72 -3.26
CA GLU A 64 9.92 -5.11 -2.89
C GLU A 64 10.56 -5.55 -1.57
N GLU A 65 11.79 -5.11 -1.31
CA GLU A 65 12.50 -5.41 -0.05
C GLU A 65 11.77 -4.81 1.16
N ILE A 66 11.44 -3.52 1.10
CA ILE A 66 10.71 -2.81 2.15
C ILE A 66 9.31 -3.42 2.35
N LEU A 67 8.63 -3.81 1.26
CA LEU A 67 7.33 -4.49 1.34
C LEU A 67 7.44 -5.83 2.09
N ASN A 68 8.49 -6.60 1.83
CA ASN A 68 8.68 -7.90 2.49
C ASN A 68 8.95 -7.71 3.99
N GLU A 69 9.78 -6.75 4.37
CA GLU A 69 10.02 -6.38 5.77
C GLU A 69 8.69 -6.03 6.47
N SER A 70 7.85 -5.19 5.86
CA SER A 70 6.54 -4.82 6.43
C SER A 70 5.50 -5.95 6.45
N LEU A 71 5.75 -7.08 5.79
CA LEU A 71 4.86 -8.25 5.78
C LEU A 71 5.31 -9.35 6.75
N GLU A 72 6.56 -9.31 7.23
CA GLU A 72 7.14 -10.30 8.13
C GLU A 72 6.93 -9.97 9.63
N GLU A 73 6.49 -8.74 9.97
CA GLU A 73 6.05 -8.33 11.31
C GLU A 73 4.56 -8.57 11.59
#